data_AF-W4FPK5-F1
#
_entry.id   AF-W4FPK5-F1
#
_cell.length_a   1.000
_cell.length_b   1.000
_cell.length_c   1.000
_cell.angle_alpha   90.00
_cell.angle_beta   90.00
_cell.angle_gamma   90.00
#
_symmetry.space_group_name_H-M   'P 1'
#
loop_
_entity.id
_entity.type
_entity.pdbx_description
1 polymer ?
#
loop_
_entity_poly.entity_id
_entity_poly.type
_entity_poly.pdbx_seq_one_letter_code
_entity_poly.pdbx_strand_id
1 'polypeptide(L)'
;MVFSLFFTAALSVASRQPWFCALSDVAAGRAHCYPFRPNESGDMTTHSYEVTIVWLLGHWHYVVLAIAFNLKDPFRESAWTNRLFVWYTAAVGSLLVVLLLWPGNAMATSWFDFETALPMSFCVQLGGSFALTVVAAVGVETGVHLLFERKVSK
;
A
#
# COMPACT_ATOMS: atom_id res chain seq x y z
N MET A 1 14.23 -4.27 1.23
CA MET A 1 14.23 -5.06 -0.03
C MET A 1 12.83 -5.52 -0.40
N VAL A 2 12.13 -6.29 0.45
CA VAL A 2 10.75 -6.77 0.19
C VAL A 2 9.80 -5.61 -0.20
N PHE A 3 9.75 -4.54 0.60
CA PHE A 3 8.90 -3.37 0.33
C PHE A 3 9.19 -2.70 -1.02
N SER A 4 10.46 -2.46 -1.35
CA SER A 4 10.87 -1.86 -2.62
C SER A 4 10.49 -2.72 -3.82
N LEU A 5 10.59 -4.05 -3.69
CA LEU A 5 10.17 -4.98 -4.75
C LEU A 5 8.66 -4.90 -5.00
N PHE A 6 7.83 -4.97 -3.96
CA PHE A 6 6.37 -4.91 -4.14
C PHE A 6 5.91 -3.53 -4.63
N PHE A 7 6.54 -2.46 -4.14
CA PHE A 7 6.27 -1.11 -4.59
C PHE A 7 6.59 -0.91 -6.09
N THR A 8 7.80 -1.28 -6.50
CA THR A 8 8.24 -1.17 -7.91
C THR A 8 7.45 -2.09 -8.83
N ALA A 9 7.11 -3.30 -8.37
CA ALA A 9 6.29 -4.24 -9.13
C ALA A 9 4.89 -3.67 -9.39
N ALA A 10 4.22 -3.13 -8.37
CA ALA A 10 2.87 -2.57 -8.53
C ALA A 10 2.86 -1.37 -9.50
N LEU A 11 3.81 -0.44 -9.38
CA LEU A 11 3.95 0.68 -10.31
C LEU A 11 4.32 0.22 -11.73
N SER A 12 5.17 -0.80 -11.86
CA SER A 12 5.53 -1.37 -13.15
C SER A 12 4.37 -2.11 -13.83
N VAL A 13 3.47 -2.72 -13.05
CA VAL A 13 2.24 -3.32 -13.58
C VAL A 13 1.27 -2.23 -13.99
N ALA A 14 1.09 -1.20 -13.17
CA ALA A 14 0.22 -0.06 -13.46
C ALA A 14 0.64 0.66 -14.74
N SER A 15 1.93 0.97 -14.90
CA SER A 15 2.45 1.72 -16.06
C SER A 15 2.30 1.01 -17.40
N ARG A 16 2.02 -0.30 -17.39
CA ARG A 16 1.74 -1.10 -18.60
C ARG A 16 0.24 -1.20 -18.92
N GLN A 17 -0.62 -0.66 -18.06
CA GLN A 17 -2.06 -0.73 -18.28
C GLN A 17 -2.54 0.36 -19.24
N PRO A 18 -3.53 0.07 -20.09
CA PRO A 18 -4.05 1.05 -21.07
C PRO A 18 -4.80 2.22 -20.43
N TRP A 19 -5.28 2.07 -19.20
CA TRP A 19 -5.96 3.12 -18.44
C TRP A 19 -4.99 4.04 -17.68
N PHE A 20 -3.72 3.63 -17.55
CA PHE A 20 -2.76 4.36 -16.74
C PHE A 20 -2.24 5.57 -17.53
N CYS A 21 -2.37 6.73 -16.92
CA CYS A 21 -1.82 7.98 -17.43
C CYS A 21 -0.75 8.49 -16.48
N ALA A 22 0.49 8.56 -16.97
CA ALA A 22 1.56 9.22 -16.25
C ALA A 22 1.35 10.74 -16.28
N LEU A 23 1.93 11.44 -15.32
CA LEU A 23 1.83 12.90 -15.24
C LEU A 23 2.33 13.61 -16.50
N SER A 24 3.40 13.08 -17.09
CA SER A 24 3.96 13.57 -18.36
C SER A 24 2.98 13.44 -19.53
N ASP A 25 2.13 12.41 -19.51
CA ASP A 25 1.19 12.11 -20.59
C ASP A 25 -0.03 13.03 -20.53
N VAL A 26 -0.43 13.38 -19.31
CA VAL A 26 -1.45 14.37 -19.01
C VAL A 26 -0.95 15.76 -19.38
N ALA A 27 0.29 16.10 -19.02
CA ALA A 27 0.93 17.36 -19.40
C ALA A 27 1.06 17.51 -20.93
N ALA A 28 1.26 16.40 -21.65
CA ALA A 28 1.29 16.36 -23.11
C ALA A 28 -0.10 16.41 -23.78
N GLY A 29 -1.19 16.40 -23.00
CA GLY A 29 -2.55 16.57 -23.51
C GLY A 29 -3.12 15.35 -24.26
N ARG A 30 -2.73 14.12 -23.89
CA ARG A 30 -3.26 12.92 -24.55
C ARG A 30 -4.77 12.76 -24.30
N ALA A 31 -5.53 12.51 -25.36
CA ALA A 31 -7.01 12.50 -25.32
C ALA A 31 -7.65 11.41 -24.42
N HIS A 32 -6.93 10.34 -24.10
CA HIS A 32 -7.43 9.27 -23.22
C HIS A 32 -7.14 9.52 -21.74
N CYS A 33 -6.40 10.58 -21.41
CA CYS A 33 -6.03 10.94 -20.05
C CYS A 33 -6.98 11.95 -19.45
N TYR A 34 -7.01 11.99 -18.11
CA TYR A 34 -7.78 12.98 -17.37
C TYR A 34 -7.29 14.40 -17.71
N PRO A 35 -8.19 15.41 -17.73
CA PRO A 35 -7.82 16.77 -18.10
C PRO A 35 -6.92 17.40 -17.04
N PHE A 36 -5.88 18.10 -17.48
CA PHE A 36 -5.05 18.89 -16.58
C PHE A 36 -5.83 20.07 -16.00
N ARG A 37 -5.84 20.22 -14.67
CA ARG A 37 -6.45 21.34 -13.95
C ARG A 37 -5.40 22.15 -13.20
N PRO A 38 -4.94 23.29 -13.76
CA PRO A 38 -4.02 24.16 -13.05
C PRO A 38 -4.73 24.85 -11.86
N ASN A 39 -4.03 24.99 -10.73
CA ASN A 39 -4.45 25.69 -9.51
C ASN A 39 -5.44 24.96 -8.58
N GLU A 40 -5.67 23.65 -8.73
CA GLU A 40 -6.25 22.84 -7.66
C GLU A 40 -5.20 22.61 -6.55
N SER A 41 -5.65 22.53 -5.30
CA SER A 41 -4.78 22.24 -4.16
C SER A 41 -4.17 20.85 -4.35
N GLY A 42 -2.84 20.78 -4.46
CA GLY A 42 -2.10 19.54 -4.70
C GLY A 42 -1.30 19.52 -6.01
N ASP A 43 -1.41 20.55 -6.86
CA ASP A 43 -0.83 20.53 -8.21
C ASP A 43 -1.32 19.29 -8.98
N MET A 44 -0.75 18.99 -10.14
CA MET A 44 -0.94 17.78 -10.95
C MET A 44 -1.14 16.42 -10.23
N THR A 45 -0.88 16.33 -8.92
CA THR A 45 -0.87 15.11 -8.11
C THR A 45 -2.26 14.66 -7.62
N THR A 46 -3.22 15.56 -7.44
CA THR A 46 -4.57 15.24 -6.96
C THR A 46 -5.31 14.28 -7.90
N HIS A 47 -5.08 14.44 -9.21
CA HIS A 47 -5.65 13.59 -10.24
C HIS A 47 -4.71 12.47 -10.71
N SER A 48 -3.70 12.08 -9.93
CA SER A 48 -2.73 11.07 -10.37
C SER A 48 -3.03 9.66 -9.85
N TYR A 49 -3.14 8.69 -10.77
CA TYR A 49 -3.20 7.28 -10.41
C TYR A 49 -1.97 6.83 -9.60
N GLU A 50 -0.80 7.38 -9.91
CA GLU A 50 0.44 7.04 -9.19
C GLU A 50 0.33 7.41 -7.72
N VAL A 51 -0.23 8.58 -7.40
CA VAL A 51 -0.37 9.05 -6.03
C VAL A 51 -1.26 8.12 -5.22
N THR A 52 -2.42 7.72 -5.76
CA THR A 52 -3.31 6.77 -5.10
C THR A 52 -2.63 5.42 -4.86
N ILE A 53 -1.92 4.90 -5.86
CA ILE A 53 -1.20 3.60 -5.75
C ILE A 53 -0.11 3.67 -4.69
N VAL A 54 0.74 4.70 -4.74
CA VAL A 54 1.84 4.93 -3.81
C VAL A 54 1.33 5.11 -2.38
N TRP A 55 0.26 5.89 -2.21
CA TRP A 55 -0.33 6.13 -0.90
C TRP A 55 -0.88 4.84 -0.29
N LEU A 56 -1.67 4.07 -1.05
CA LEU A 56 -2.26 2.81 -0.56
C LEU A 56 -1.18 1.78 -0.21
N LEU A 57 -0.19 1.59 -1.09
CA LEU A 57 0.92 0.68 -0.83
C LEU A 57 1.77 1.11 0.37
N GLY A 58 2.09 2.40 0.45
CA GLY A 58 2.89 2.94 1.55
C GLY A 58 2.23 2.70 2.91
N HIS A 59 0.95 3.03 3.03
CA HIS A 59 0.20 2.81 4.28
C HIS A 59 0.00 1.33 4.58
N TRP A 60 -0.23 0.50 3.56
CA TRP A 60 -0.27 -0.94 3.74
C TRP A 60 1.06 -1.48 4.29
N HIS A 61 2.18 -1.02 3.77
CA HIS A 61 3.51 -1.42 4.26
C HIS A 61 3.74 -1.05 5.73
N TYR A 62 3.20 0.06 6.23
CA TYR A 62 3.24 0.37 7.67
C TYR A 62 2.45 -0.66 8.50
N VAL A 63 1.27 -1.09 8.02
CA VAL A 63 0.51 -2.17 8.67
C VAL A 63 1.30 -3.48 8.65
N VAL A 64 1.92 -3.83 7.51
CA VAL A 64 2.76 -5.04 7.39
C VAL A 64 3.93 -5.00 8.36
N LEU A 65 4.63 -3.86 8.46
CA LEU A 65 5.73 -3.66 9.41
C LEU A 65 5.25 -3.80 10.86
N ALA A 66 4.11 -3.17 11.18
CA ALA A 66 3.50 -3.27 12.50
C ALA A 66 3.20 -4.72 12.87
N ILE A 67 2.75 -5.54 11.91
CA ILE A 67 2.52 -6.98 12.14
C ILE A 67 3.86 -7.71 12.26
N ALA A 68 4.72 -7.65 11.25
CA ALA A 68 5.93 -8.46 11.15
C ALA A 68 6.85 -8.26 12.36
N PHE A 69 7.18 -7.01 12.70
CA PHE A 69 8.11 -6.70 13.80
C PHE A 69 7.52 -6.94 15.19
N ASN A 70 6.23 -7.15 15.32
CA ASN A 70 5.58 -7.40 16.60
C ASN A 70 5.04 -8.83 16.75
N LEU A 71 5.30 -9.73 15.78
CA LEU A 71 4.82 -11.10 15.85
C LEU A 71 5.40 -11.86 17.06
N LYS A 72 6.72 -11.79 17.29
CA LYS A 72 7.38 -12.39 18.45
C LYS A 72 8.78 -11.84 18.62
N ASP A 73 9.01 -11.11 19.71
CA ASP A 73 10.34 -10.63 20.09
C ASP A 73 10.72 -11.28 21.45
N PRO A 74 11.85 -11.99 21.56
CA PRO A 74 12.31 -12.55 22.84
C PRO A 74 12.62 -11.48 23.91
N PHE A 75 12.89 -10.24 23.49
CA PHE A 75 13.33 -9.16 24.35
C PHE A 75 12.19 -8.19 24.74
N ARG A 76 10.97 -8.38 24.23
CA ARG A 76 9.81 -7.53 24.50
C ARG A 76 8.57 -8.37 24.77
N GLU A 77 7.63 -7.82 25.53
CA GLU A 77 6.30 -8.43 25.62
C GLU A 77 5.62 -8.42 24.24
N SER A 78 4.83 -9.45 23.98
CA SER A 78 4.04 -9.59 22.76
C SER A 78 3.14 -8.36 22.57
N ALA A 79 3.29 -7.63 21.46
CA ALA A 79 2.44 -6.46 21.21
C ALA A 79 0.96 -6.83 21.06
N TRP A 80 0.64 -8.11 20.87
CA TRP A 80 -0.72 -8.63 20.81
C TRP A 80 -1.45 -8.56 22.15
N THR A 81 -0.74 -8.36 23.28
CA THR A 81 -1.39 -8.10 24.58
C THR A 81 -1.91 -6.67 24.69
N ASN A 82 -1.31 -5.74 23.93
CA ASN A 82 -1.77 -4.36 23.87
C ASN A 82 -3.00 -4.24 22.96
N ARG A 83 -4.18 -4.33 23.58
CA ARG A 83 -5.47 -4.30 22.88
C ARG A 83 -5.65 -3.02 22.06
N LEU A 84 -5.15 -1.87 22.52
CA LEU A 84 -5.28 -0.61 21.80
C LEU A 84 -4.46 -0.64 20.50
N PHE A 85 -3.23 -1.14 20.56
CA PHE A 85 -2.40 -1.33 19.37
C PHE A 85 -3.07 -2.27 18.37
N VAL A 86 -3.56 -3.43 18.83
CA VAL A 86 -4.24 -4.41 17.97
C VAL A 86 -5.47 -3.80 17.29
N TRP A 87 -6.32 -3.10 18.04
CA TRP A 87 -7.50 -2.45 17.49
C TRP A 87 -7.15 -1.35 16.49
N TYR A 88 -6.15 -0.53 16.80
CA TYR A 88 -5.69 0.51 15.90
C TYR A 88 -5.16 -0.07 14.59
N THR A 89 -4.27 -1.06 14.65
CA THR A 89 -3.71 -1.71 13.46
C THR A 89 -4.79 -2.40 12.64
N ALA A 90 -5.75 -3.07 13.30
CA ALA A 90 -6.89 -3.69 12.62
C ALA A 90 -7.82 -2.65 11.97
N ALA A 91 -8.09 -1.52 12.64
CA ALA A 91 -8.91 -0.45 12.10
C ALA A 91 -8.24 0.21 10.87
N VAL A 92 -6.95 0.51 10.95
CA VAL A 92 -6.19 1.06 9.82
C VAL A 92 -6.13 0.05 8.67
N GLY A 93 -5.85 -1.22 8.95
CA GLY A 93 -5.86 -2.27 7.92
C GLY A 93 -7.22 -2.41 7.24
N SER A 94 -8.32 -2.37 8.02
CA SER A 94 -9.68 -2.44 7.49
C SER A 94 -10.02 -1.23 6.63
N LEU A 95 -9.64 -0.03 7.07
CA LEU A 95 -9.80 1.21 6.31
C LEU A 95 -9.08 1.12 4.96
N LEU A 96 -7.84 0.65 4.94
CA LEU A 96 -7.08 0.49 3.69
C LEU A 96 -7.74 -0.52 2.74
N VAL A 97 -8.27 -1.62 3.27
CA VAL A 97 -9.04 -2.59 2.48
C VAL A 97 -10.31 -1.97 1.91
N VAL A 98 -11.05 -1.17 2.68
CA VAL A 98 -12.24 -0.46 2.19
C VAL A 98 -11.88 0.53 1.08
N LEU A 99 -10.83 1.34 1.27
CA LEU A 99 -10.36 2.29 0.27
C LEU A 99 -9.93 1.60 -1.03
N LEU A 100 -9.36 0.39 -0.93
CA LEU A 100 -8.95 -0.42 -2.07
C LEU A 100 -10.14 -1.08 -2.80
N LEU A 101 -11.04 -1.71 -2.05
CA LEU A 101 -12.15 -2.50 -2.60
C LEU A 101 -13.33 -1.65 -3.06
N TRP A 102 -13.40 -0.40 -2.62
CA TRP A 102 -14.43 0.55 -3.03
C TRP A 102 -13.79 1.85 -3.56
N PRO A 103 -13.12 1.80 -4.72
CA PRO A 103 -12.49 2.98 -5.30
C PRO A 103 -13.55 4.03 -5.67
N GLY A 104 -13.24 5.30 -5.44
CA GLY A 104 -14.15 6.43 -5.71
C GLY A 104 -15.28 6.60 -4.70
N ASN A 105 -15.25 5.91 -3.56
CA ASN A 105 -16.21 6.17 -2.48
C ASN A 105 -16.03 7.58 -1.89
N ALA A 106 -17.07 8.11 -1.24
CA ALA A 106 -17.06 9.48 -0.73
C ALA A 106 -15.93 9.77 0.25
N MET A 107 -15.53 8.78 1.08
CA MET A 107 -14.41 8.95 2.01
C MET A 107 -13.07 9.04 1.25
N ALA A 108 -12.86 8.18 0.25
CA ALA A 108 -11.68 8.18 -0.59
C ALA A 108 -11.49 9.53 -1.30
N THR A 109 -12.56 10.09 -1.86
CA THR A 109 -12.49 11.35 -2.61
C THR A 109 -12.46 12.59 -1.72
N SER A 110 -13.21 12.63 -0.62
CA SER A 110 -13.34 13.85 0.20
C SER A 110 -12.32 13.97 1.33
N TRP A 111 -11.76 12.85 1.82
CA TRP A 111 -10.84 12.87 2.97
C TRP A 111 -9.41 12.51 2.58
N PHE A 112 -9.24 11.76 1.50
CA PHE A 112 -7.93 11.28 1.04
C PHE A 112 -7.54 11.78 -0.35
N ASP A 113 -8.38 12.63 -0.96
CA ASP A 113 -8.16 13.23 -2.28
C ASP A 113 -7.85 12.19 -3.38
N PHE A 114 -8.42 10.98 -3.28
CA PHE A 114 -8.34 9.97 -4.35
C PHE A 114 -9.38 10.25 -5.42
N GLU A 115 -9.22 11.38 -6.10
CA GLU A 115 -10.13 11.81 -7.15
C GLU A 115 -10.10 10.87 -8.36
N THR A 116 -9.00 10.13 -8.53
CA THR A 116 -8.82 9.21 -9.65
C THR A 116 -9.05 7.78 -9.21
N ALA A 117 -10.28 7.31 -9.37
CA ALA A 117 -10.67 5.96 -9.00
C ALA A 117 -9.90 4.92 -9.83
N LEU A 118 -9.19 4.02 -9.14
CA LEU A 118 -8.50 2.90 -9.77
C LEU A 118 -9.52 1.90 -10.34
N PRO A 119 -9.24 1.28 -11.50
CA PRO A 119 -10.09 0.22 -12.01
C PRO A 119 -10.12 -0.98 -11.07
N MET A 120 -11.31 -1.54 -10.84
CA MET A 120 -11.49 -2.67 -9.92
C MET A 120 -10.59 -3.87 -10.24
N SER A 121 -10.31 -4.12 -11.52
CA SER A 121 -9.40 -5.19 -11.95
C SER A 121 -7.97 -4.99 -11.41
N PHE A 122 -7.51 -3.74 -11.35
CA PHE A 122 -6.22 -3.41 -10.76
C PHE A 122 -6.29 -3.42 -9.22
N CYS A 123 -7.39 -2.98 -8.61
CA CYS A 123 -7.57 -3.08 -7.16
C CYS A 123 -7.44 -4.52 -6.64
N VAL A 124 -7.97 -5.50 -7.38
CA VAL A 124 -7.81 -6.93 -7.04
C VAL A 124 -6.34 -7.36 -7.13
N GLN A 125 -5.61 -6.94 -8.16
CA GLN A 125 -4.17 -7.22 -8.29
C GLN A 125 -3.37 -6.60 -7.13
N LEU A 126 -3.69 -5.36 -6.79
CA LEU A 126 -3.05 -4.64 -5.70
C LEU A 126 -3.35 -5.30 -4.34
N GLY A 127 -4.59 -5.77 -4.13
CA GLY A 127 -4.98 -6.57 -2.96
C GLY A 127 -4.25 -7.91 -2.89
N GLY A 128 -4.03 -8.57 -4.04
CA GLY A 128 -3.15 -9.73 -4.13
C GLY A 128 -1.71 -9.40 -3.70
N SER A 129 -1.17 -8.27 -4.17
CA SER A 129 0.16 -7.79 -3.75
C SER A 129 0.23 -7.51 -2.25
N PHE A 130 -0.85 -6.99 -1.66
CA PHE A 130 -0.95 -6.71 -0.23
C PHE A 130 -0.82 -7.99 0.59
N ALA A 131 -1.59 -9.03 0.22
CA ALA A 131 -1.53 -10.33 0.86
C ALA A 131 -0.15 -10.99 0.72
N LEU A 132 0.43 -10.95 -0.50
CA LEU A 132 1.77 -11.49 -0.76
C LEU A 132 2.85 -10.75 0.05
N THR A 133 2.73 -9.44 0.22
CA THR A 133 3.68 -8.65 1.01
C THR A 133 3.65 -9.04 2.48
N VAL A 134 2.46 -9.30 3.05
CA VAL A 134 2.32 -9.81 4.42
C VAL A 134 3.04 -11.16 4.55
N VAL A 135 2.74 -12.11 3.66
CA VAL A 135 3.34 -13.45 3.70
C VAL A 135 4.87 -13.38 3.56
N ALA A 136 5.37 -12.58 2.62
CA ALA A 136 6.80 -12.41 2.39
C ALA A 136 7.50 -11.76 3.58
N ALA A 137 6.94 -10.69 4.16
CA ALA A 137 7.53 -9.99 5.30
C ALA A 137 7.57 -10.89 6.54
N VAL A 138 6.46 -11.56 6.87
CA VAL A 138 6.38 -12.50 8.00
C VAL A 138 7.32 -13.69 7.80
N GLY A 139 7.41 -14.21 6.57
CA GLY A 139 8.31 -15.31 6.23
C GLY A 139 9.78 -14.94 6.40
N VAL A 140 10.18 -13.74 5.95
CA VAL A 140 11.54 -13.22 6.15
C VAL A 140 11.84 -13.05 7.64
N GLU A 141 10.95 -12.40 8.38
CA GLU A 141 11.14 -12.16 9.82
C GLU A 141 11.29 -13.46 10.60
N THR A 142 10.38 -14.42 10.36
CA THR A 142 10.43 -15.74 10.99
C THR A 142 11.71 -16.49 10.63
N GLY A 143 12.13 -16.43 9.36
CA GLY A 143 13.37 -17.05 8.90
C GLY A 143 14.62 -16.46 9.57
N VAL A 144 14.66 -15.14 9.73
CA VAL A 144 15.73 -14.43 10.43
C VAL A 144 15.79 -14.89 11.90
N HIS A 145 14.67 -14.88 12.62
CA HIS A 145 14.63 -15.35 14.00
C HIS A 145 15.17 -16.77 14.16
N LEU A 146 14.71 -17.71 13.34
CA LEU A 146 15.15 -19.10 13.40
C LEU A 146 16.65 -19.29 13.13
N LEU A 147 17.23 -18.47 12.25
CA LEU A 147 18.67 -18.51 11.95
C LEU A 147 19.52 -17.98 13.11
N PHE A 148 19.08 -16.91 13.77
CA PHE A 148 19.81 -16.30 14.88
C PHE A 148 19.67 -17.09 16.18
N GLU A 149 18.49 -17.64 16.50
CA GLU A 149 18.30 -18.53 17.65
C GLU A 149 19.22 -19.77 17.57
N ARG A 150 19.37 -20.36 16.37
CA ARG A 150 20.29 -21.49 16.15
C ARG A 150 21.77 -21.14 16.32
N LYS A 151 22.15 -19.88 16.13
CA LYS A 151 23.55 -19.43 16.29
C LYS A 151 23.91 -19.14 17.75
N VAL A 152 22.97 -18.70 18.59
CA VAL A 152 23.22 -18.41 20.01
C VAL A 152 23.27 -19.68 20.86
N SER A 153 22.61 -20.76 20.42
CA SER A 153 22.60 -22.05 21.13
C SER A 153 23.78 -22.98 20.81
N LYS A 154 24.75 -22.55 20.00
CA LYS A 154 25.98 -23.28 19.67
C LYS A 154 27.20 -22.53 20.19
#